data_AF-A0A7C1RGE8-F1
#
_entry.id   AF-A0A7C1RGE8-F1
#
_cell.length_a   1.000
_cell.length_b   1.000
_cell.length_c   1.000
_cell.angle_alpha   90.00
_cell.angle_beta   90.00
_cell.angle_gamma   90.00
#
_symmetry.space_group_name_H-M   'P 1'
#
loop_
_entity.id
_entity.type
_entity.pdbx_description
1 polymer ?
#
loop_
_entity_poly.entity_id
_entity_poly.type
_entity_poly.pdbx_seq_one_letter_code
_entity_poly.pdbx_strand_id
1 'polypeptide(L)'
;MLNKYPLWKNLIILIAIVVGFVYALPNLFPDDYAVQITGARSSTEVDPAVLDRAVKALESEGIEVKSSMLEDRDALIRLTSSDDQLRARPAVQAALGRDYLVALNMAASTPSWLRSLGAGPMKLGLDLRGGVHFLLEVDMETAVGQRLDAVSGQIKQELRDERIRYRGGDVDGKRNIVVSFRDEASRAEAFSLIKRQYNEFLLDQETNGGEFQIILTLSESEVNAIRKYALEQNLTTIRNRVNELGVAEPLVQQQGADRIIVELPGVQDTAQAKRVLGATANLEFRMEARSDAPSSETEKFG
;
A
#
# COMPACT_ATOMS: atom_id res chain seq x y z
N MET A 1 -5.88 -49.95 44.66
CA MET A 1 -6.72 -49.19 43.70
C MET A 1 -5.82 -48.25 42.93
N LEU A 2 -5.73 -48.39 41.60
CA LEU A 2 -4.75 -47.67 40.76
C LEU A 2 -5.06 -46.17 40.57
N ASN A 3 -6.26 -45.70 40.93
CA ASN A 3 -6.67 -44.32 40.73
C ASN A 3 -6.79 -43.57 42.07
N LYS A 4 -5.97 -42.52 42.26
CA LYS A 4 -5.90 -41.73 43.50
C LYS A 4 -6.85 -40.54 43.52
N TYR A 5 -7.53 -40.23 42.41
CA TYR A 5 -8.42 -39.07 42.29
C TYR A 5 -9.90 -39.49 42.24
N PRO A 6 -10.80 -38.67 42.83
CA PRO A 6 -12.24 -38.82 42.65
C PRO A 6 -12.66 -38.78 41.17
N LEU A 7 -13.70 -39.54 40.81
CA LEU A 7 -14.20 -39.68 39.43
C LEU A 7 -14.47 -38.32 38.75
N TRP A 8 -15.04 -37.35 39.48
CA TRP A 8 -15.34 -36.03 38.94
C TRP A 8 -14.08 -35.25 38.53
N LYS A 9 -12.96 -35.39 39.25
CA LYS A 9 -11.68 -34.75 38.88
C LYS A 9 -11.12 -35.37 37.60
N ASN A 10 -11.19 -36.69 37.48
CA ASN A 10 -10.76 -37.38 36.27
C ASN A 10 -11.66 -37.02 35.07
N LEU A 11 -12.97 -36.83 35.29
CA LEU A 11 -13.90 -36.38 34.25
C LEU A 11 -13.56 -34.97 33.76
N ILE A 12 -13.24 -34.04 34.67
CA ILE A 12 -12.81 -32.68 34.30
C ILE A 12 -11.52 -32.71 33.49
N ILE A 13 -10.53 -33.51 33.92
CA ILE A 13 -9.26 -33.66 33.18
C ILE A 13 -9.52 -34.23 31.78
N LEU A 14 -10.36 -35.25 31.67
CA LEU A 14 -10.73 -35.84 30.37
C LEU A 14 -11.39 -34.81 29.46
N ILE A 15 -12.35 -34.03 29.98
CA ILE A 15 -13.01 -32.97 29.22
C ILE A 15 -12.00 -31.92 28.77
N ALA A 16 -11.09 -31.49 29.64
CA ALA A 16 -10.05 -30.52 29.29
C ALA A 16 -9.12 -31.04 28.19
N ILE A 17 -8.73 -32.33 28.23
CA ILE A 17 -7.92 -32.96 27.19
C ILE A 17 -8.69 -33.02 25.86
N VAL A 18 -9.97 -33.43 25.89
CA VAL A 18 -10.81 -33.50 24.68
C VAL A 18 -10.98 -32.12 24.06
N VAL A 19 -11.27 -31.10 24.87
CA VAL A 19 -11.37 -29.71 24.39
C VAL A 19 -10.04 -29.25 23.81
N GLY A 20 -8.92 -29.48 24.50
CA GLY A 20 -7.58 -29.16 23.99
C GLY A 20 -7.29 -29.83 22.64
N PHE A 21 -7.66 -31.10 22.48
CA PHE A 21 -7.48 -31.83 21.23
C PHE A 21 -8.34 -31.26 20.10
N VAL A 22 -9.62 -30.93 20.37
CA VAL A 22 -10.54 -30.31 19.40
C VAL A 22 -10.03 -28.96 18.93
N TYR A 23 -9.48 -28.12 19.81
CA TYR A 23 -8.92 -26.82 19.43
C TYR A 23 -7.51 -26.92 18.80
N ALA A 24 -6.80 -28.03 18.97
CA ALA A 24 -5.51 -28.27 18.31
C ALA A 24 -5.65 -28.90 16.90
N LEU A 25 -6.72 -29.67 16.66
CA LEU A 25 -7.04 -30.34 15.40
C LEU A 25 -6.95 -29.47 14.14
N PRO A 26 -7.39 -28.19 14.13
CA PRO A 26 -7.29 -27.32 12.96
C PRO A 26 -5.86 -27.18 12.41
N ASN A 27 -4.83 -27.29 13.26
CA ASN A 27 -3.43 -27.17 12.81
C ASN A 27 -2.94 -28.37 12.00
N LEU A 28 -3.68 -29.49 11.98
CA LEU A 28 -3.39 -30.65 11.11
C LEU A 28 -3.92 -30.45 9.68
N PHE A 29 -4.65 -29.35 9.44
CA PHE A 29 -5.23 -28.99 8.15
C PHE A 29 -4.55 -27.70 7.63
N PRO A 30 -3.33 -27.79 7.06
CA PRO A 30 -2.68 -26.63 6.45
C PRO A 30 -3.49 -26.13 5.24
N ASP A 31 -3.38 -24.83 4.94
CA ASP A 31 -4.03 -24.26 3.75
C ASP A 31 -3.55 -24.97 2.48
N ASP A 32 -4.49 -25.29 1.59
CA ASP A 32 -4.18 -25.90 0.30
C ASP A 32 -3.73 -24.84 -0.71
N TYR A 33 -2.70 -25.13 -1.50
CA TYR A 33 -2.32 -24.31 -2.65
C TYR A 33 -3.48 -24.22 -3.63
N ALA A 34 -3.84 -23.02 -4.07
CA ALA A 34 -4.99 -22.84 -4.94
C ALA A 34 -4.80 -21.75 -5.99
N VAL A 35 -5.45 -21.90 -7.13
CA VAL A 35 -5.58 -20.84 -8.14
C VAL A 35 -7.02 -20.37 -8.11
N GLN A 36 -7.20 -19.06 -7.92
CA GLN A 36 -8.50 -18.41 -7.99
C GLN A 36 -8.65 -17.73 -9.34
N ILE A 37 -9.83 -17.89 -9.93
CA ILE A 37 -10.20 -17.30 -11.21
C ILE A 37 -11.39 -16.38 -10.92
N THR A 38 -11.25 -15.12 -11.30
CA THR A 38 -12.28 -14.09 -11.16
C THR A 38 -12.46 -13.38 -12.49
N GLY A 39 -13.65 -12.88 -12.79
CA GLY A 39 -13.87 -12.05 -13.98
C GLY A 39 -13.08 -10.73 -13.90
N ALA A 40 -12.43 -10.32 -15.00
CA ALA A 40 -11.71 -9.05 -15.05
C ALA A 40 -12.65 -7.83 -14.98
N ARG A 41 -13.95 -8.03 -15.19
CA ARG A 41 -15.00 -7.01 -15.08
C ARG A 41 -16.14 -7.56 -14.23
N SER A 42 -16.84 -6.70 -13.50
CA SER A 42 -17.95 -7.09 -12.61
C SER A 42 -19.14 -7.76 -13.31
N SER A 43 -19.22 -7.66 -14.65
CA SER A 43 -20.22 -8.32 -15.49
C SER A 43 -19.79 -9.69 -16.01
N THR A 44 -18.53 -10.09 -15.78
CA THR A 44 -17.97 -11.35 -16.25
C THR A 44 -17.96 -12.33 -15.08
N GLU A 45 -18.73 -13.40 -15.20
CA GLU A 45 -18.81 -14.45 -14.18
C GLU A 45 -18.02 -15.68 -14.64
N VAL A 46 -17.53 -16.46 -13.67
CA VAL A 46 -16.90 -17.74 -13.95
C VAL A 46 -17.98 -18.82 -13.98
N ASP A 47 -18.19 -19.40 -15.16
CA ASP A 47 -19.15 -20.49 -15.35
C ASP A 47 -18.45 -21.87 -15.33
N PRO A 48 -19.20 -22.99 -15.31
CA PRO A 48 -18.62 -24.32 -15.35
C PRO A 48 -17.74 -24.59 -16.58
N ALA A 49 -18.01 -23.92 -17.71
CA ALA A 49 -17.24 -24.11 -18.93
C ALA A 49 -15.87 -23.42 -18.86
N VAL A 50 -15.78 -22.26 -18.21
CA VAL A 50 -14.51 -21.58 -17.89
C VAL A 50 -13.70 -22.44 -16.93
N LEU A 51 -14.33 -22.99 -15.89
CA LEU A 51 -13.64 -23.88 -14.94
C LEU A 51 -13.09 -25.14 -15.63
N ASP A 52 -13.88 -25.79 -16.49
CA ASP A 52 -13.45 -26.97 -17.26
C ASP A 52 -12.26 -26.64 -18.19
N ARG A 53 -12.28 -25.48 -18.86
CA ARG A 53 -11.15 -25.02 -19.67
C ARG A 53 -9.89 -24.80 -18.84
N ALA A 54 -10.02 -24.22 -17.65
CA ALA A 54 -8.90 -24.00 -16.74
C ALA A 54 -8.30 -25.34 -16.26
N VAL A 55 -9.14 -26.29 -15.85
CA VAL A 55 -8.70 -27.64 -15.42
C VAL A 55 -7.99 -28.37 -16.56
N LYS A 56 -8.55 -28.35 -17.78
CA LYS A 56 -7.91 -28.98 -18.96
C LYS A 56 -6.55 -28.37 -19.28
N ALA A 57 -6.40 -27.06 -19.13
CA ALA A 57 -5.11 -26.39 -19.33
C ALA A 57 -4.05 -26.90 -18.32
N LEU A 58 -4.45 -27.10 -17.07
CA LEU A 58 -3.57 -27.65 -16.03
C LEU A 58 -3.18 -29.10 -16.30
N GLU A 59 -4.15 -29.93 -16.68
CA GLU A 59 -3.90 -31.34 -17.02
C GLU A 59 -2.96 -31.47 -18.23
N SER A 60 -3.08 -30.58 -19.22
CA SER A 60 -2.18 -30.57 -20.40
C SER A 60 -0.72 -30.25 -20.05
N GLU A 61 -0.49 -29.54 -18.95
CA GLU A 61 0.83 -29.21 -18.40
C GLU A 61 1.34 -30.25 -17.38
N GLY A 62 0.56 -31.33 -17.16
CA GLY A 62 0.86 -32.38 -16.20
C GLY A 62 0.69 -31.96 -14.74
N ILE A 63 -0.13 -30.94 -14.47
CA ILE A 63 -0.39 -30.44 -13.12
C ILE A 63 -1.58 -31.20 -12.51
N GLU A 64 -1.38 -31.84 -11.35
CA GLU A 64 -2.43 -32.60 -10.66
C GLU A 64 -3.38 -31.67 -9.90
N VAL A 65 -4.67 -31.78 -10.21
CA VAL A 65 -5.73 -30.99 -9.55
C VAL A 65 -6.32 -31.79 -8.39
N LYS A 66 -6.20 -31.27 -7.17
CA LYS A 66 -6.74 -31.89 -5.95
C LYS A 66 -8.27 -31.78 -5.90
N SER A 67 -8.81 -30.60 -6.21
CA SER A 67 -10.24 -30.36 -6.33
C SER A 67 -10.49 -29.05 -7.08
N SER A 68 -11.63 -28.93 -7.76
CA SER A 68 -12.09 -27.68 -8.36
C SER A 68 -13.53 -27.41 -7.94
N MET A 69 -13.86 -26.15 -7.65
CA MET A 69 -15.20 -25.75 -7.23
C MET A 69 -15.49 -24.33 -7.71
N LEU A 70 -16.75 -24.08 -8.03
CA LEU A 70 -17.28 -22.73 -8.24
C LEU A 70 -17.71 -22.16 -6.89
N GLU A 71 -17.30 -20.93 -6.63
CA GLU A 71 -17.58 -20.21 -5.39
C GLU A 71 -18.24 -18.86 -5.76
N ASP A 72 -19.56 -18.80 -5.64
CA ASP A 72 -20.41 -17.69 -6.06
C ASP A 72 -20.20 -17.25 -7.53
N ARG A 73 -19.29 -16.29 -7.77
CA ARG A 73 -18.97 -15.72 -9.10
C ARG A 73 -17.54 -16.04 -9.57
N ASP A 74 -16.79 -16.74 -8.74
CA ASP A 74 -15.39 -17.10 -8.94
C ASP A 74 -15.24 -18.63 -9.05
N ALA A 75 -14.07 -19.08 -9.49
CA ALA A 75 -13.69 -20.48 -9.35
C ALA A 75 -12.40 -20.63 -8.55
N LEU A 76 -12.34 -21.72 -7.78
CA LEU A 76 -11.20 -22.10 -6.98
C LEU A 76 -10.72 -23.49 -7.39
N ILE A 77 -9.46 -23.58 -7.77
CA ILE A 77 -8.80 -24.85 -8.12
C ILE A 77 -7.72 -25.11 -7.08
N ARG A 78 -7.88 -26.16 -6.27
CA ARG A 78 -6.88 -26.61 -5.30
C ARG A 78 -5.87 -27.54 -5.95
N LEU A 79 -4.61 -27.38 -5.57
CA LEU A 79 -3.43 -28.04 -6.10
C LEU A 79 -2.67 -28.73 -4.94
N THR A 80 -1.74 -29.60 -5.31
CA THR A 80 -0.98 -30.42 -4.36
C THR A 80 0.28 -29.73 -3.87
N SER A 81 0.89 -28.84 -4.66
CA SER A 81 2.16 -28.20 -4.35
C SER A 81 2.23 -26.72 -4.76
N SER A 82 3.18 -25.99 -4.16
CA SER A 82 3.48 -24.60 -4.51
C SER A 82 4.06 -24.47 -5.92
N ASP A 83 4.88 -25.43 -6.35
CA ASP A 83 5.50 -25.40 -7.68
C ASP A 83 4.44 -25.59 -8.77
N ASP A 84 3.49 -26.50 -8.54
CA ASP A 84 2.34 -26.70 -9.41
C ASP A 84 1.47 -25.45 -9.48
N GLN A 85 1.27 -24.76 -8.36
CA GLN A 85 0.53 -23.50 -8.32
C GLN A 85 1.20 -22.37 -9.11
N LEU A 86 2.52 -22.24 -8.99
CA LEU A 86 3.30 -21.25 -9.74
C LEU A 86 3.27 -21.51 -11.24
N ARG A 87 3.28 -22.78 -11.65
CA ARG A 87 3.12 -23.19 -13.05
C ARG A 87 1.67 -23.05 -13.54
N ALA A 88 0.70 -23.27 -12.65
CA ALA A 88 -0.71 -23.22 -12.94
C ALA A 88 -1.19 -21.81 -13.34
N ARG A 89 -0.77 -20.76 -12.61
CA ARG A 89 -1.20 -19.38 -12.90
C ARG A 89 -0.98 -18.97 -14.37
N PRO A 90 0.24 -19.01 -14.93
CA PRO A 90 0.46 -18.60 -16.32
C PRO A 90 -0.25 -19.53 -17.32
N ALA A 91 -0.32 -20.84 -17.05
CA ALA A 91 -1.02 -21.79 -17.92
C ALA A 91 -2.52 -21.49 -18.02
N VAL A 92 -3.18 -21.26 -16.89
CA VAL A 92 -4.61 -20.91 -16.83
C VAL A 92 -4.85 -19.52 -17.40
N GLN A 93 -4.00 -18.54 -17.09
CA GLN A 93 -4.14 -17.19 -17.65
C GLN A 93 -4.03 -17.20 -19.18
N ALA A 94 -3.12 -18.00 -19.75
CA ALA A 94 -2.98 -18.14 -21.20
C ALA A 94 -4.21 -18.80 -21.83
N ALA A 95 -4.81 -19.80 -21.18
CA ALA A 95 -5.99 -20.51 -21.67
C ALA A 95 -7.29 -19.67 -21.59
N LEU A 96 -7.42 -18.82 -20.57
CA LEU A 96 -8.63 -18.02 -20.34
C LEU A 96 -8.60 -16.64 -21.01
N GLY A 97 -7.42 -16.14 -21.38
CA GLY A 97 -7.27 -14.84 -22.03
C GLY A 97 -7.32 -13.67 -21.04
N ARG A 98 -7.69 -12.48 -21.51
CA ARG A 98 -7.65 -11.23 -20.71
C ARG A 98 -8.96 -10.89 -19.99
N ASP A 99 -10.02 -11.64 -20.26
CA ASP A 99 -11.34 -11.41 -19.67
C ASP A 99 -11.44 -11.96 -18.23
N TYR A 100 -10.45 -12.73 -17.80
CA TYR A 100 -10.36 -13.34 -16.48
C TYR A 100 -9.01 -13.00 -15.83
N LEU A 101 -9.04 -12.82 -14.51
CA LEU A 101 -7.87 -12.64 -13.67
C LEU A 101 -7.60 -13.93 -12.91
N VAL A 102 -6.37 -14.42 -13.03
CA VAL A 102 -5.91 -15.64 -12.37
C VAL A 102 -4.92 -15.25 -11.27
N ALA A 103 -5.32 -15.49 -10.02
CA ALA A 103 -4.54 -15.17 -8.84
C ALA A 103 -4.08 -16.44 -8.10
N LEU A 104 -2.91 -16.37 -7.48
CA LEU A 104 -2.43 -17.38 -6.55
C LEU A 104 -3.15 -17.15 -5.21
N ASN A 105 -3.77 -18.19 -4.66
CA ASN A 105 -4.49 -18.15 -3.39
C ASN A 105 -4.11 -19.35 -2.49
N MET A 106 -4.38 -19.24 -1.20
CA MET A 106 -4.27 -20.31 -0.21
C MET A 106 -5.68 -20.59 0.32
N ALA A 107 -6.20 -21.78 0.05
CA ALA A 107 -7.56 -22.15 0.42
C ALA A 107 -7.58 -22.88 1.77
N ALA A 108 -8.34 -22.37 2.73
CA ALA A 108 -8.51 -23.05 4.02
C ALA A 108 -9.07 -24.47 3.82
N SER A 109 -8.32 -25.48 4.27
CA SER A 109 -8.70 -26.90 4.19
C SER A 109 -9.43 -27.37 5.45
N THR A 110 -9.58 -26.51 6.46
CA THR A 110 -10.21 -26.85 7.75
C THR A 110 -11.67 -27.28 7.57
N PRO A 111 -12.07 -28.45 8.11
CA PRO A 111 -13.46 -28.91 8.08
C PRO A 111 -14.45 -27.87 8.63
N SER A 112 -15.64 -27.82 8.04
CA SER A 112 -16.69 -26.86 8.41
C SER A 112 -17.14 -27.00 9.87
N TRP A 113 -17.18 -28.22 10.41
CA TRP A 113 -17.55 -28.48 11.81
C TRP A 113 -16.54 -27.88 12.81
N LEU A 114 -15.24 -27.87 12.49
CA LEU A 114 -14.21 -27.23 13.32
C LEU A 114 -14.34 -25.70 13.27
N ARG A 115 -14.52 -25.14 12.07
CA ARG A 115 -14.75 -23.71 11.87
C ARG A 115 -15.99 -23.21 12.61
N SER A 116 -17.08 -23.98 12.61
CA SER A 116 -18.31 -23.62 13.34
C SER A 116 -18.16 -23.58 14.86
N LEU A 117 -17.16 -24.27 15.41
CA LEU A 117 -16.81 -24.25 16.84
C LEU A 117 -15.86 -23.08 17.20
N GLY A 118 -15.50 -22.23 16.22
CA GLY A 118 -14.50 -21.19 16.39
C GLY A 118 -13.06 -21.73 16.48
N ALA A 119 -12.85 -23.02 16.21
CA ALA A 119 -11.53 -23.65 16.17
C ALA A 119 -10.91 -23.42 14.79
N GLY A 120 -10.23 -22.28 14.63
CA GLY A 120 -9.42 -21.96 13.45
C GLY A 120 -7.96 -22.38 13.62
N PRO A 121 -7.22 -22.61 12.52
CA PRO A 121 -5.78 -22.84 12.58
C PRO A 121 -5.04 -21.62 13.15
N MET A 122 -3.89 -21.85 13.77
CA MET A 122 -3.03 -20.76 14.23
C MET A 122 -2.50 -19.94 13.06
N LYS A 123 -2.46 -18.62 13.22
CA LYS A 123 -1.81 -17.72 12.26
C LYS A 123 -0.30 -17.92 12.35
N LEU A 124 0.27 -18.42 11.27
CA LEU A 124 1.72 -18.62 11.15
C LEU A 124 2.38 -17.30 10.77
N GLY A 125 3.39 -16.88 11.53
CA GLY A 125 4.23 -15.73 11.20
C GLY A 125 5.10 -15.99 9.96
N LEU A 126 5.81 -14.95 9.52
CA LEU A 126 6.67 -14.98 8.34
C LEU A 126 7.67 -16.16 8.34
N ASP A 127 8.29 -16.45 9.48
CA ASP A 127 9.31 -17.51 9.59
C ASP A 127 8.74 -18.92 9.38
N LEU A 128 7.44 -19.11 9.65
CA LEU A 128 6.76 -20.41 9.54
C LEU A 128 5.98 -20.56 8.23
N ARG A 129 5.44 -19.45 7.70
CA ARG A 129 4.64 -19.43 6.46
C ARG A 129 5.46 -19.07 5.22
N GLY A 130 6.67 -18.56 5.40
CA GLY A 130 7.45 -17.92 4.34
C GLY A 130 6.85 -16.58 3.90
N GLY A 131 7.57 -15.83 3.07
CA GLY A 131 7.13 -14.55 2.54
C GLY A 131 8.26 -13.53 2.44
N VAL A 132 7.93 -12.25 2.57
CA VAL A 132 8.90 -11.14 2.54
C VAL A 132 8.68 -10.13 3.65
N HIS A 133 9.80 -9.59 4.14
CA HIS A 133 9.87 -8.46 5.05
C HIS A 133 10.56 -7.30 4.34
N PHE A 134 9.89 -6.16 4.26
CA PHE A 134 10.43 -4.93 3.70
C PHE A 134 10.54 -3.86 4.78
N LEU A 135 11.66 -3.15 4.76
CA LEU A 135 11.87 -1.92 5.50
C LEU A 135 11.96 -0.78 4.50
N LEU A 136 10.99 0.12 4.53
CA LEU A 136 10.89 1.27 3.64
C LEU A 136 11.19 2.54 4.42
N GLU A 137 11.97 3.45 3.86
CA GLU A 137 12.28 4.75 4.44
C GLU A 137 11.59 5.85 3.63
N VAL A 138 10.94 6.78 4.32
CA VAL A 138 10.27 7.92 3.70
C VAL A 138 11.26 9.07 3.57
N ASP A 139 11.36 9.63 2.36
CA ASP A 139 12.20 10.81 2.12
C ASP A 139 11.55 12.08 2.71
N MET A 140 11.92 12.36 3.96
CA MET A 140 11.43 13.51 4.71
C MET A 140 11.95 14.85 4.18
N GLU A 141 13.11 14.88 3.53
CA GLU A 141 13.67 16.11 2.99
C GLU A 141 12.87 16.55 1.77
N THR A 142 12.56 15.61 0.88
CA THR A 142 11.70 15.86 -0.29
C THR A 142 10.29 16.28 0.12
N ALA A 143 9.71 15.65 1.15
CA ALA A 143 8.38 16.03 1.65
C ALA A 143 8.32 17.49 2.15
N VAL A 144 9.35 17.93 2.88
CA VAL A 144 9.47 19.32 3.35
C VAL A 144 9.71 20.27 2.17
N GLY A 145 10.60 19.91 1.23
CA GLY A 145 10.88 20.70 0.04
C GLY A 145 9.64 20.95 -0.81
N GLN A 146 8.89 19.88 -1.14
CA GLN A 146 7.63 19.99 -1.88
C GLN A 146 6.60 20.88 -1.19
N ARG A 147 6.53 20.82 0.15
CA ARG A 147 5.66 21.71 0.92
C ARG A 147 6.10 23.16 0.80
N LEU A 148 7.40 23.45 0.91
CA LEU A 148 7.95 24.80 0.74
C LEU A 148 7.73 25.34 -0.67
N ASP A 149 7.90 24.51 -1.70
CA ASP A 149 7.63 24.90 -3.09
C ASP A 149 6.16 25.27 -3.29
N ALA A 150 5.25 24.45 -2.77
CA ALA A 150 3.81 24.72 -2.83
C ALA A 150 3.45 26.03 -2.10
N VAL A 151 3.98 26.26 -0.89
CA VAL A 151 3.75 27.50 -0.14
C VAL A 151 4.40 28.71 -0.83
N SER A 152 5.61 28.57 -1.37
CA SER A 152 6.28 29.63 -2.13
C SER A 152 5.46 30.04 -3.35
N GLY A 153 4.90 29.07 -4.08
CA GLY A 153 3.96 29.32 -5.17
C GLY A 153 2.71 30.08 -4.73
N GLN A 154 2.13 29.69 -3.60
CA GLN A 154 0.97 30.35 -3.00
C GLN A 154 1.26 31.79 -2.58
N ILE A 155 2.37 32.04 -1.87
CA ILE A 155 2.81 33.39 -1.47
C ILE A 155 2.99 34.26 -2.72
N LYS A 156 3.68 33.74 -3.75
CA LYS A 156 3.86 34.46 -5.03
C LYS A 156 2.53 34.83 -5.68
N GLN A 157 1.52 33.97 -5.58
CA GLN A 157 0.18 34.24 -6.10
C GLN A 157 -0.54 35.32 -5.29
N GLU A 158 -0.55 35.21 -3.97
CA GLU A 158 -1.22 36.19 -3.09
C GLU A 158 -0.59 37.59 -3.20
N LEU A 159 0.74 37.68 -3.32
CA LEU A 159 1.42 38.95 -3.56
C LEU A 159 0.99 39.58 -4.90
N ARG A 160 0.73 38.79 -5.95
CA ARG A 160 0.20 39.31 -7.22
C ARG A 160 -1.24 39.79 -7.08
N ASP A 161 -2.07 39.04 -6.35
CA ASP A 161 -3.48 39.36 -6.15
C ASP A 161 -3.66 40.69 -5.39
N GLU A 162 -2.81 40.92 -4.38
CA GLU A 162 -2.75 42.18 -3.61
C GLU A 162 -1.92 43.28 -4.30
N ARG A 163 -1.41 43.02 -5.52
CA ARG A 163 -0.61 43.94 -6.34
C ARG A 163 0.71 44.41 -5.69
N ILE A 164 1.26 43.62 -4.77
CA ILE A 164 2.55 43.89 -4.14
C ILE A 164 3.68 43.44 -5.07
N ARG A 165 4.58 44.36 -5.43
CA ARG A 165 5.65 44.08 -6.39
C ARG A 165 6.82 43.34 -5.73
N TYR A 166 7.14 42.14 -6.21
CA TYR A 166 8.31 41.35 -5.80
C TYR A 166 9.25 41.11 -6.99
N ARG A 167 10.54 40.88 -6.72
CA ARG A 167 11.55 40.49 -7.74
C ARG A 167 11.57 38.98 -7.97
N GLY A 168 11.51 38.22 -6.89
CA GLY A 168 11.66 36.77 -6.89
C GLY A 168 11.24 36.19 -5.54
N GLY A 169 11.08 34.88 -5.49
CA GLY A 169 10.59 34.18 -4.31
C GLY A 169 10.73 32.70 -4.51
N ASP A 170 11.80 32.09 -4.00
CA ASP A 170 12.09 30.68 -4.20
C ASP A 170 12.57 30.04 -2.91
N VAL A 171 12.49 28.71 -2.86
CA VAL A 171 13.00 27.95 -1.73
C VAL A 171 14.52 28.05 -1.72
N ASP A 172 15.08 28.40 -0.56
CA ASP A 172 16.52 28.48 -0.34
C ASP A 172 16.91 27.48 0.76
N GLY A 173 17.82 26.55 0.41
CA GLY A 173 18.22 25.47 1.29
C GLY A 173 17.08 24.50 1.64
N LYS A 174 17.05 24.02 2.89
CA LYS A 174 16.16 22.92 3.31
C LYS A 174 14.85 23.35 3.95
N ARG A 175 14.76 24.60 4.42
CA ARG A 175 13.66 25.07 5.30
C ARG A 175 13.26 26.53 5.07
N ASN A 176 13.92 27.23 4.15
CA ASN A 176 13.75 28.65 4.00
C ASN A 176 13.07 28.97 2.67
N ILE A 177 12.26 30.01 2.67
CA ILE A 177 11.78 30.68 1.47
C ILE A 177 12.31 32.11 1.54
N VAL A 178 12.99 32.55 0.48
CA VAL A 178 13.52 33.91 0.41
C VAL A 178 12.73 34.67 -0.64
N VAL A 179 12.06 35.74 -0.22
CA VAL A 179 11.30 36.62 -1.10
C VAL A 179 11.98 37.98 -1.17
N SER A 180 12.32 38.42 -2.37
CA SER A 180 13.07 39.66 -2.60
C SER A 180 12.19 40.75 -3.19
N PHE A 181 12.41 41.99 -2.74
CA PHE A 181 11.64 43.18 -3.08
C PHE A 181 12.55 44.30 -3.58
N ARG A 182 11.98 45.20 -4.39
CA ARG A 182 12.70 46.34 -4.95
C ARG A 182 12.84 47.50 -3.96
N ASP A 183 11.85 47.71 -3.12
CA ASP A 183 11.76 48.81 -2.17
C ASP A 183 11.23 48.34 -0.81
N GLU A 184 11.51 49.14 0.22
CA GLU A 184 11.16 48.83 1.60
C GLU A 184 9.64 48.87 1.87
N ALA A 185 8.91 49.74 1.17
CA ALA A 185 7.46 49.86 1.33
C ALA A 185 6.75 48.55 0.91
N SER A 186 7.10 48.03 -0.27
CA SER A 186 6.59 46.75 -0.77
C SER A 186 6.95 45.58 0.15
N ARG A 187 8.18 45.57 0.71
CA ARG A 187 8.58 44.57 1.71
C ARG A 187 7.72 44.67 2.97
N ALA A 188 7.46 45.87 3.48
CA ALA A 188 6.71 46.07 4.71
C ALA A 188 5.23 45.63 4.57
N GLU A 189 4.62 45.92 3.42
CA GLU A 189 3.27 45.44 3.07
C GLU A 189 3.24 43.91 3.00
N ALA A 190 4.18 43.30 2.25
CA ALA A 190 4.29 41.84 2.15
C ALA A 190 4.53 41.17 3.50
N PHE A 191 5.43 41.72 4.32
CA PHE A 191 5.73 41.19 5.65
C PHE A 191 4.48 41.16 6.54
N SER A 192 3.69 42.24 6.51
CA SER A 192 2.45 42.33 7.28
C SER A 192 1.38 41.34 6.81
N LEU A 193 1.30 41.10 5.50
CA LEU A 193 0.41 40.10 4.90
C LEU A 193 0.85 38.68 5.30
N ILE A 194 2.11 38.35 5.06
CA ILE A 194 2.65 37.00 5.28
C ILE A 194 2.58 36.65 6.77
N LYS A 195 3.01 37.57 7.65
CA LYS A 195 2.97 37.35 9.10
C LYS A 195 1.57 37.07 9.65
N ARG A 196 0.51 37.55 8.97
CA ARG A 196 -0.87 37.32 9.40
C ARG A 196 -1.41 35.96 8.94
N GLN A 197 -0.98 35.48 7.78
CA GLN A 197 -1.52 34.27 7.14
C GLN A 197 -0.67 33.02 7.40
N TYR A 198 0.64 33.16 7.54
CA TYR A 198 1.61 32.07 7.60
C TYR A 198 2.31 32.02 8.97
N ASN A 199 1.57 31.59 9.99
CA ASN A 199 2.06 31.53 11.37
C ASN A 199 3.04 30.37 11.62
N GLU A 200 3.15 29.45 10.68
CA GLU A 200 4.03 28.29 10.73
C GLU A 200 5.51 28.61 10.41
N PHE A 201 5.78 29.84 9.93
CA PHE A 201 7.12 30.35 9.64
C PHE A 201 7.61 31.34 10.70
N LEU A 202 8.91 31.33 10.93
CA LEU A 202 9.66 32.39 11.57
C LEU A 202 10.12 33.36 10.49
N LEU A 203 9.69 34.61 10.56
CA LEU A 203 10.02 35.62 9.55
C LEU A 203 11.17 36.50 10.04
N ASP A 204 12.15 36.71 9.16
CA ASP A 204 13.20 37.71 9.32
C ASP A 204 13.21 38.68 8.13
N GLN A 205 13.76 39.87 8.34
CA GLN A 205 13.92 40.89 7.31
C GLN A 205 15.40 41.23 7.16
N GLU A 206 15.94 40.99 5.97
CA GLU A 206 17.30 41.35 5.64
C GLU A 206 17.33 42.42 4.54
N THR A 207 18.42 43.19 4.53
CA THR A 207 18.71 44.12 3.44
C THR A 207 20.14 43.83 2.99
N ASN A 208 20.29 43.20 1.83
CA ASN A 208 21.59 42.78 1.30
C ASN A 208 21.79 43.36 -0.11
N GLY A 209 22.90 44.08 -0.34
CA GLY A 209 23.26 44.61 -1.66
C GLY A 209 22.23 45.55 -2.32
N GLY A 210 21.34 46.19 -1.54
CA GLY A 210 20.25 47.02 -2.06
C GLY A 210 18.99 46.25 -2.47
N GLU A 211 18.91 44.96 -2.13
CA GLU A 211 17.68 44.18 -2.15
C GLU A 211 17.07 44.10 -0.76
N PHE A 212 15.75 44.24 -0.69
CA PHE A 212 14.98 44.09 0.55
C PHE A 212 14.40 42.67 0.57
N GLN A 213 14.79 41.84 1.52
CA GLN A 213 14.43 40.43 1.55
C GLN A 213 13.60 40.08 2.78
N ILE A 214 12.69 39.12 2.63
CA ILE A 214 11.99 38.45 3.72
C ILE A 214 12.43 36.99 3.70
N ILE A 215 12.97 36.52 4.81
CA ILE A 215 13.36 35.12 5.00
C ILE A 215 12.30 34.45 5.84
N LEU A 216 11.57 33.51 5.25
CA LEU A 216 10.61 32.68 5.96
C LEU A 216 11.27 31.35 6.29
N THR A 217 11.55 31.12 7.56
CA THR A 217 12.13 29.85 8.05
C THR A 217 11.02 28.99 8.65
N LEU A 218 10.83 27.78 8.14
CA LEU A 218 9.81 26.88 8.66
C LEU A 218 10.09 26.51 10.12
N SER A 219 9.09 26.61 11.00
CA SER A 219 9.24 26.25 12.41
C SER A 219 9.50 24.75 12.60
N GLU A 220 10.25 24.37 13.64
CA GLU A 220 10.52 22.95 13.96
C GLU A 220 9.23 22.15 14.24
N SER A 221 8.22 22.80 14.81
CA SER A 221 6.90 22.18 15.01
C SER A 221 6.25 21.80 13.68
N GLU A 222 6.32 22.70 12.69
CA GLU A 222 5.73 22.45 11.38
C GLU A 222 6.52 21.41 10.59
N VAL A 223 7.86 21.44 10.67
CA VAL A 223 8.71 20.38 10.09
C VAL A 223 8.29 19.00 10.61
N ASN A 224 8.06 18.87 11.92
CA ASN A 224 7.62 17.61 12.52
C ASN A 224 6.18 17.25 12.13
N ALA A 225 5.30 18.23 11.97
CA ALA A 225 3.94 18.01 11.48
C ALA A 225 3.95 17.47 10.04
N ILE A 226 4.75 18.06 9.15
CA ILE A 226 4.93 17.59 7.77
C ILE A 226 5.49 16.17 7.74
N ARG A 227 6.52 15.87 8.54
CA ARG A 227 7.10 14.52 8.64
C ARG A 227 6.06 13.49 9.07
N LYS A 228 5.28 13.81 10.10
CA LYS A 228 4.20 12.94 10.59
C LYS A 228 3.15 12.71 9.50
N TYR A 229 2.71 13.78 8.84
CA TYR A 229 1.74 13.71 7.76
C TYR A 229 2.25 12.86 6.58
N ALA A 230 3.50 13.08 6.15
CA ALA A 230 4.13 12.32 5.08
C ALA A 230 4.21 10.82 5.42
N LEU A 231 4.52 10.48 6.67
CA LEU A 231 4.56 9.11 7.14
C LEU A 231 3.17 8.45 7.15
N GLU A 232 2.15 9.13 7.68
CA GLU A 232 0.76 8.64 7.72
C GLU A 232 0.19 8.43 6.30
N GLN A 233 0.51 9.36 5.38
CA GLN A 233 0.10 9.26 3.98
C GLN A 233 0.76 8.08 3.27
N ASN A 234 2.07 7.89 3.47
CA ASN A 234 2.79 6.74 2.91
C ASN A 234 2.31 5.42 3.52
N LEU A 235 2.05 5.37 4.83
CA LEU A 235 1.48 4.20 5.51
C LEU A 235 0.15 3.79 4.87
N THR A 236 -0.72 4.75 4.60
CA THR A 236 -2.03 4.52 3.96
C THR A 236 -1.86 4.03 2.53
N THR A 237 -0.95 4.65 1.78
CA THR A 237 -0.63 4.26 0.40
C THR A 237 -0.11 2.82 0.32
N ILE A 238 0.82 2.46 1.20
CA ILE A 238 1.38 1.11 1.29
C ILE A 238 0.30 0.09 1.66
N ARG A 239 -0.57 0.39 2.65
CA ARG A 239 -1.69 -0.51 2.99
C ARG A 239 -2.58 -0.83 1.78
N ASN A 240 -2.93 0.18 0.99
CA ASN A 240 -3.76 -0.01 -0.20
C ASN A 240 -3.07 -0.89 -1.24
N ARG A 241 -1.79 -0.62 -1.54
CA ARG A 241 -0.98 -1.42 -2.46
C ARG A 241 -0.82 -2.88 -2.04
N VAL A 242 -0.71 -3.11 -0.73
CA VAL A 242 -0.60 -4.48 -0.23
C VAL A 242 -1.92 -5.23 -0.41
N ASN A 243 -3.08 -4.57 -0.24
CA ASN A 243 -4.37 -5.20 -0.52
C ASN A 243 -4.50 -5.60 -2.01
N GLU A 244 -3.89 -4.84 -2.93
CA GLU A 244 -3.86 -5.17 -4.36
C GLU A 244 -3.04 -6.43 -4.68
N LEU A 245 -2.09 -6.81 -3.80
CA LEU A 245 -1.31 -8.03 -3.96
C LEU A 245 -2.09 -9.30 -3.61
N GLY A 246 -3.30 -9.19 -3.06
CA GLY A 246 -4.14 -10.34 -2.71
C GLY A 246 -3.62 -11.17 -1.53
N VAL A 247 -2.79 -10.57 -0.67
CA VAL A 247 -2.23 -11.24 0.50
C VAL A 247 -3.28 -11.25 1.61
N ALA A 248 -3.57 -12.44 2.16
CA ALA A 248 -4.66 -12.61 3.11
C ALA A 248 -4.48 -11.81 4.42
N GLU A 249 -3.24 -11.59 4.88
CA GLU A 249 -2.97 -10.96 6.19
C GLU A 249 -1.66 -10.16 6.23
N PRO A 250 -1.59 -8.98 5.60
CA PRO A 250 -0.39 -8.16 5.62
C PRO A 250 -0.21 -7.38 6.93
N LEU A 251 1.04 -7.22 7.37
CA LEU A 251 1.39 -6.33 8.47
C LEU A 251 2.03 -5.06 7.91
N VAL A 252 1.43 -3.90 8.13
CA VAL A 252 2.00 -2.59 7.76
C VAL A 252 2.01 -1.69 8.98
N GLN A 253 3.19 -1.40 9.50
CA GLN A 253 3.38 -0.60 10.70
C GLN A 253 4.49 0.43 10.53
N GLN A 254 4.45 1.47 11.35
CA GLN A 254 5.53 2.42 11.47
C GLN A 254 6.65 1.83 12.33
N GLN A 255 7.89 2.01 11.90
CA GLN A 255 9.09 1.66 12.66
C GLN A 255 9.93 2.92 12.88
N GLY A 256 10.01 3.42 14.10
CA GLY A 256 10.76 4.64 14.40
C GLY A 256 10.09 5.90 13.81
N ALA A 257 10.89 6.89 13.42
CA ALA A 257 10.40 8.21 13.01
C ALA A 257 10.14 8.36 11.50
N ASP A 258 10.82 7.55 10.68
CA ASP A 258 10.91 7.73 9.22
C ASP A 258 10.70 6.44 8.41
N ARG A 259 10.54 5.30 9.09
CA ARG A 259 10.50 3.99 8.44
C ARG A 259 9.15 3.31 8.62
N ILE A 260 8.83 2.46 7.63
CA ILE A 260 7.64 1.63 7.57
C ILE A 260 8.09 0.19 7.38
N ILE A 261 7.64 -0.69 8.28
CA ILE A 261 7.82 -2.13 8.19
C ILE A 261 6.60 -2.74 7.49
N VAL A 262 6.88 -3.59 6.50
CA VAL A 262 5.86 -4.32 5.73
C VAL A 262 6.19 -5.79 5.73
N GLU A 263 5.29 -6.62 6.23
CA GLU A 263 5.42 -8.07 6.22
C GLU A 263 4.29 -8.69 5.40
N LEU A 264 4.68 -9.49 4.41
CA LEU A 264 3.76 -10.15 3.49
C LEU A 264 3.92 -11.67 3.63
N PRO A 265 3.20 -12.29 4.57
CA PRO A 265 3.26 -13.74 4.76
C PRO A 265 2.62 -14.47 3.57
N GLY A 266 3.24 -15.55 3.10
CA GLY A 266 2.74 -16.37 2.01
C GLY A 266 2.82 -15.73 0.62
N VAL A 267 3.48 -14.57 0.46
CA VAL A 267 3.78 -14.02 -0.87
C VAL A 267 4.78 -14.90 -1.60
N GLN A 268 4.42 -15.34 -2.80
CA GLN A 268 5.26 -16.20 -3.62
C GLN A 268 6.12 -15.41 -4.61
N ASP A 269 5.61 -14.33 -5.20
CA ASP A 269 6.36 -13.47 -6.15
C ASP A 269 6.90 -12.21 -5.45
N THR A 270 8.11 -12.32 -4.92
CA THR A 270 8.79 -11.24 -4.19
C THR A 270 9.18 -10.07 -5.10
N ALA A 271 9.46 -10.33 -6.38
CA ALA A 271 9.82 -9.32 -7.36
C ALA A 271 8.61 -8.48 -7.77
N GLN A 272 7.43 -9.10 -7.91
CA GLN A 272 6.16 -8.39 -8.08
C GLN A 272 5.85 -7.53 -6.86
N ALA A 273 5.95 -8.08 -5.64
CA ALA A 273 5.72 -7.32 -4.42
C ALA A 273 6.65 -6.09 -4.31
N LYS A 274 7.96 -6.27 -4.57
CA LYS A 274 8.92 -5.16 -4.59
C LYS A 274 8.54 -4.08 -5.62
N ARG A 275 8.09 -4.47 -6.82
CA ARG A 275 7.69 -3.51 -7.87
C ARG A 275 6.43 -2.73 -7.47
N VAL A 276 5.41 -3.40 -6.95
CA VAL A 276 4.15 -2.75 -6.54
C VAL A 276 4.38 -1.80 -5.37
N LEU A 277 5.18 -2.22 -4.37
CA LEU A 277 5.46 -1.39 -3.21
C LEU A 277 6.43 -0.24 -3.50
N GLY A 278 7.44 -0.47 -4.35
CA GLY A 278 8.46 0.53 -4.70
C GLY A 278 8.10 1.48 -5.84
N ALA A 279 7.00 1.26 -6.56
CA ALA A 279 6.60 2.14 -7.66
C ALA A 279 6.17 3.52 -7.12
N THR A 280 6.76 4.61 -7.60
CA THR A 280 6.22 5.95 -7.34
C THR A 280 5.15 6.23 -8.38
N ALA A 281 3.88 6.37 -7.94
CA ALA A 281 2.77 6.69 -8.84
C ALA A 281 2.52 8.20 -8.76
N ASN A 282 3.13 8.96 -9.66
CA ASN A 282 2.78 10.37 -9.84
C ASN A 282 1.56 10.44 -10.77
N LEU A 283 0.43 10.94 -10.25
CA LEU A 283 -0.77 11.19 -11.03
C LEU A 283 -0.75 12.64 -11.52
N GLU A 284 -0.55 12.82 -12.81
CA GLU A 284 -0.63 14.14 -13.45
C GLU A 284 -1.91 14.23 -14.26
N PHE A 285 -2.69 15.29 -14.01
CA PHE A 285 -3.81 15.65 -14.85
C PHE A 285 -3.34 16.67 -15.87
N ARG A 286 -3.43 16.30 -17.15
CA ARG A 286 -3.08 17.17 -18.27
C ARG A 286 -4.30 17.36 -19.14
N MET A 287 -4.44 18.56 -19.71
CA MET A 287 -5.49 18.84 -20.69
C MET A 287 -5.14 18.16 -22.01
N GLU A 288 -6.10 17.49 -22.62
CA GLU A 288 -5.93 16.92 -23.96
C GLU A 288 -5.70 18.05 -24.96
N ALA A 289 -4.63 17.96 -25.74
CA ALA A 289 -4.33 18.94 -26.76
C ALA A 289 -5.40 18.92 -27.85
N ARG A 290 -5.94 20.11 -28.17
CA ARG A 290 -6.82 20.25 -29.33
C ARG A 290 -6.03 19.99 -30.62
N SER A 291 -6.75 19.58 -31.66
CA SER A 291 -6.16 19.24 -32.97
C SER A 291 -5.41 20.40 -33.64
N ASP A 292 -5.73 21.64 -33.25
CA ASP A 292 -5.16 22.90 -33.73
C ASP A 292 -4.09 23.49 -32.79
N ALA A 293 -3.77 22.80 -31.68
CA ALA A 293 -2.81 23.31 -30.72
C ALA A 293 -1.38 23.34 -31.31
N PRO A 294 -0.65 24.46 -31.15
CA PRO A 294 0.70 24.59 -31.68
C PRO A 294 1.64 23.61 -30.97
N SER A 295 2.61 23.06 -31.71
CA SER A 295 3.55 22.05 -31.19
C SER A 295 4.42 22.55 -30.02
N SER A 296 4.51 23.86 -29.82
CA SER A 296 5.19 24.49 -28.69
C SER A 296 4.42 24.37 -27.36
N GLU A 297 3.13 24.07 -27.41
CA GLU A 297 2.25 23.94 -26.23
C GLU A 297 1.77 22.50 -26.01
N THR A 298 2.22 21.56 -26.85
CA THR A 298 1.83 20.14 -26.77
C THR A 298 3.03 19.25 -26.46
N GLU A 299 2.85 18.32 -25.53
CA GLU A 299 3.82 17.25 -25.26
C GLU A 299 3.22 15.90 -25.65
N LYS A 300 4.02 15.01 -26.26
CA LYS A 300 3.61 13.64 -26.59
C LYS A 300 4.22 12.66 -25.59
N PHE A 301 3.37 11.90 -24.91
CA PHE A 301 3.78 10.79 -24.05
C PHE A 301 3.60 9.47 -24.79
N GLY A 302 4.61 8.60 -24.71
CA GLY A 302 4.64 7.26 -25.31
C GLY A 302 4.94 6.22 -24.26
#